data_AF-A0AAD8F7Q4-F1
#
_entry.id   AF-A0AAD8F7Q4-F1
#
_cell.length_a   1.000
_cell.length_b   1.000
_cell.length_c   1.000
_cell.angle_alpha   90.00
_cell.angle_beta   90.00
_cell.angle_gamma   90.00
#
_symmetry.space_group_name_H-M   'P 1'
#
loop_
_entity.id
_entity.type
_entity.pdbx_description
1 polymer ?
#
loop_
_entity_poly.entity_id
_entity_poly.type
_entity_poly.pdbx_seq_one_letter_code
_entity_poly.pdbx_strand_id
1 'polypeptide(L)'
;MRNAVWAGLYHSMSTDTEHHHRQCPLGENSWCWYQQAVSLGQDPASHSNHKASMFLSLEVAHKLIPIYRRMPDESLLQRMAHGGTQNNKESLSAMIWARCPKSFMGLGRVKGSVARAVSIFNAGANELINVMNKMRIDVSYVTLNNLKKVNDKRIIQSDTTSQEDYRKRRKTVSLTRFEKVQEELAKDGNVYGAGAH
;
A
#
# COMPACT_ATOMS: atom_id res chain seq x y z
N MET A 1 3.86 12.29 15.78
CA MET A 1 3.04 11.19 15.18
C MET A 1 1.88 10.74 16.07
N ARG A 2 2.08 10.51 17.38
CA ARG A 2 0.99 10.08 18.29
C ARG A 2 -0.28 10.94 18.23
N ASN A 3 -0.15 12.26 18.33
CA ASN A 3 -1.30 13.17 18.22
C ASN A 3 -1.93 13.13 16.82
N ALA A 4 -1.12 12.99 15.77
CA ALA A 4 -1.62 12.91 14.39
C ALA A 4 -2.45 11.63 14.14
N VAL A 5 -2.08 10.51 14.77
CA VAL A 5 -2.86 9.26 14.71
C VAL A 5 -4.25 9.47 15.30
N TRP A 6 -4.34 10.06 16.50
CA TRP A 6 -5.62 10.34 17.13
C TRP A 6 -6.41 11.45 16.44
N ALA A 7 -5.72 12.45 15.90
CA ALA A 7 -6.33 13.52 15.10
C ALA A 7 -7.15 12.95 13.94
N GLY A 8 -6.71 11.87 13.30
CA GLY A 8 -7.49 11.20 12.26
C GLY A 8 -8.85 10.69 12.77
N LEU A 9 -8.87 9.96 13.89
CA LEU A 9 -10.13 9.46 14.47
C LEU A 9 -11.05 10.60 14.90
N TYR A 10 -10.50 11.57 15.62
CA TYR A 10 -11.26 12.71 16.13
C TYR A 10 -11.80 13.60 15.01
N HIS A 11 -11.00 13.82 13.97
CA HIS A 11 -11.44 14.55 12.79
C HIS A 11 -12.60 13.82 12.09
N SER A 12 -12.55 12.49 11.98
CA SER A 12 -13.62 11.68 11.37
C SER A 12 -14.90 11.60 12.20
N MET A 13 -14.85 11.82 13.51
CA MET A 13 -16.06 11.89 14.36
C MET A 13 -16.56 13.32 14.60
N SER A 14 -15.88 14.34 14.03
CA SER A 14 -16.29 15.74 14.23
C SER A 14 -17.56 16.06 13.47
N THR A 15 -18.42 16.86 14.10
CA THR A 15 -19.66 17.38 13.53
C THR A 15 -19.71 18.90 13.68
N ASP A 16 -20.74 19.51 13.09
CA ASP A 16 -20.98 20.95 13.25
C ASP A 16 -21.39 21.34 14.68
N THR A 17 -21.92 20.39 15.46
CA THR A 17 -22.29 20.62 16.87
C THR A 17 -21.16 20.24 17.82
N GLU A 18 -20.36 19.23 17.49
CA GLU A 18 -19.25 18.74 18.30
C GLU A 18 -17.95 18.72 17.49
N HIS A 19 -17.17 19.79 17.63
CA HIS A 19 -15.89 19.93 16.94
C HIS A 19 -14.75 19.22 17.69
N HIS A 20 -14.14 18.21 17.07
CA HIS A 20 -13.01 17.46 17.66
C HIS A 20 -11.68 17.70 16.92
N HIS A 21 -11.44 18.92 16.43
CA HIS A 21 -10.23 19.29 15.67
C HIS A 21 -9.00 19.63 16.52
N ARG A 22 -9.08 19.53 17.85
CA ARG A 22 -8.02 19.98 18.78
C ARG A 22 -6.66 19.32 18.56
N GLN A 23 -6.64 18.11 18.02
CA GLN A 23 -5.41 17.35 17.79
C GLN A 23 -4.89 17.46 16.36
N CYS A 24 -5.65 18.10 15.47
CA CYS A 24 -5.22 18.42 14.11
C CYS A 24 -4.09 19.45 14.14
N PRO A 25 -3.22 19.47 13.11
CA PRO A 25 -2.18 20.49 13.01
C PRO A 25 -2.80 21.89 12.92
N LEU A 26 -2.11 22.86 13.49
CA LEU A 26 -2.49 24.28 13.45
C LEU A 26 -1.83 24.99 12.26
N GLY A 27 -2.36 26.15 11.90
CA GLY A 27 -1.79 27.03 10.87
C GLY A 27 -2.44 26.87 9.50
N GLU A 28 -2.10 27.81 8.62
CA GLU A 28 -2.64 27.91 7.25
C GLU A 28 -2.29 26.71 6.37
N ASN A 29 -1.22 25.98 6.70
CA ASN A 29 -0.79 24.77 6.00
C ASN A 29 -1.35 23.48 6.62
N SER A 30 -2.33 23.59 7.53
CA SER A 30 -3.00 22.43 8.10
C SER A 30 -3.79 21.67 7.04
N TRP A 31 -3.68 20.33 7.05
CA TRP A 31 -4.57 19.49 6.25
C TRP A 31 -6.01 19.51 6.80
N CYS A 32 -6.21 19.94 8.04
CA CYS A 32 -7.53 20.08 8.64
C CYS A 32 -8.13 21.42 8.22
N TRP A 33 -9.13 21.38 7.35
CA TRP A 33 -9.83 22.56 6.83
C TRP A 33 -10.37 23.47 7.95
N TYR A 34 -10.82 22.89 9.06
CA TYR A 34 -11.31 23.65 10.22
C TYR A 34 -10.19 24.47 10.86
N GLN A 35 -9.05 23.85 11.16
CA GLN A 35 -7.91 24.56 11.77
C GLN A 35 -7.25 25.55 10.80
N GLN A 36 -7.27 25.25 9.51
CA GLN A 36 -6.83 26.16 8.46
C GLN A 36 -7.71 27.42 8.42
N ALA A 37 -9.04 27.27 8.38
CA ALA A 37 -9.98 28.39 8.38
C ALA A 37 -9.82 29.26 9.63
N VAL A 38 -9.75 28.64 10.82
CA VAL A 38 -9.50 29.35 12.08
C VAL A 38 -8.18 30.12 12.05
N SER A 39 -7.11 29.54 11.49
CA SER A 39 -5.81 30.21 11.39
C SER A 39 -5.81 31.39 10.42
N LEU A 40 -6.64 31.33 9.36
CA LEU A 40 -6.84 32.40 8.38
C LEU A 40 -7.86 33.47 8.83
N GLY A 41 -8.46 33.31 10.02
CA GLY A 41 -9.52 34.19 10.51
C GLY A 41 -10.83 34.08 9.72
N GLN A 42 -11.06 32.94 9.05
CA GLN A 42 -12.27 32.64 8.28
C GLN A 42 -13.21 31.74 9.08
N ASP A 43 -14.51 31.85 8.80
CA ASP A 43 -15.49 30.94 9.37
C ASP A 43 -15.34 29.54 8.76
N PRO A 44 -15.18 28.49 9.59
CA PRO A 44 -15.13 27.12 9.09
C PRO A 44 -16.44 26.74 8.37
N ALA A 45 -16.34 26.14 7.19
CA ALA A 45 -17.46 25.53 6.47
C ALA A 45 -18.22 24.49 7.32
N SER A 46 -19.45 24.14 6.95
CA SER A 46 -20.16 23.03 7.58
C SER A 46 -19.53 21.69 7.21
N HIS A 47 -19.40 20.79 8.19
CA HIS A 47 -18.97 19.40 7.99
C HIS A 47 -19.87 18.69 6.97
N SER A 48 -21.16 19.03 6.93
CA SER A 48 -22.14 18.43 6.00
C SER A 48 -21.86 18.77 4.53
N ASN A 49 -21.22 19.92 4.28
CA ASN A 49 -20.93 20.41 2.93
C ASN A 49 -19.51 20.04 2.46
N HIS A 50 -18.69 19.46 3.33
CA HIS A 50 -17.30 19.18 3.01
C HIS A 50 -17.13 17.78 2.40
N LYS A 51 -16.71 17.71 1.14
CA LYS A 51 -16.44 16.45 0.41
C LYS A 51 -15.45 15.51 1.11
N ALA A 52 -14.56 16.04 1.97
CA ALA A 52 -13.62 15.23 2.74
C ALA A 52 -14.10 14.90 4.17
N SER A 53 -15.34 15.22 4.52
CA SER A 53 -15.89 14.84 5.81
C SER A 53 -16.15 13.33 5.84
N MET A 54 -15.15 12.60 6.32
CA MET A 54 -15.24 11.17 6.53
C MET A 54 -16.00 10.93 7.83
N PHE A 55 -17.34 11.00 7.77
CA PHE A 55 -18.18 10.86 8.94
C PHE A 55 -18.19 9.43 9.46
N LEU A 56 -17.62 9.24 10.64
CA LEU A 56 -17.68 8.00 11.38
C LEU A 56 -18.72 8.15 12.49
N SER A 57 -19.69 7.22 12.56
CA SER A 57 -20.63 7.24 13.67
C SER A 57 -19.89 7.01 14.99
N LEU A 58 -20.41 7.60 16.08
CA LEU A 58 -19.79 7.48 17.40
C LEU A 58 -19.64 6.03 17.84
N GLU A 59 -20.61 5.17 17.51
CA GLU A 59 -20.56 3.74 17.78
C GLU A 59 -19.35 3.08 17.10
N VAL A 60 -19.14 3.34 15.80
CA VAL A 60 -18.01 2.79 15.06
C VAL A 60 -16.70 3.37 15.59
N ALA A 61 -16.64 4.68 15.87
CA ALA A 61 -15.48 5.32 16.46
C ALA A 61 -15.08 4.65 17.79
N HIS A 62 -16.05 4.36 18.67
CA HIS A 62 -15.81 3.65 19.92
C HIS A 62 -15.22 2.24 19.72
N LYS A 63 -15.66 1.51 18.70
CA LYS A 63 -15.06 0.21 18.34
C LYS A 63 -13.64 0.34 17.81
N LEU A 64 -13.28 1.49 17.23
CA LEU A 64 -11.92 1.76 16.74
C LEU A 64 -10.97 2.28 17.83
N ILE A 65 -11.45 2.84 18.94
CA ILE A 65 -10.61 3.35 20.04
C ILE A 65 -9.53 2.33 20.49
N PRO A 66 -9.82 1.03 20.71
CA PRO A 66 -8.80 0.06 21.11
C PRO A 66 -7.69 -0.11 20.06
N ILE A 67 -8.01 0.07 18.77
CA ILE A 67 -7.04 0.02 17.68
C ILE A 67 -6.20 1.30 17.70
N TYR A 68 -6.84 2.47 17.73
CA TYR A 68 -6.17 3.77 17.79
C TYR A 68 -5.32 3.95 19.06
N ARG A 69 -5.61 3.23 20.14
CA ARG A 69 -4.76 3.20 21.34
C ARG A 69 -3.45 2.43 21.15
N ARG A 70 -3.45 1.38 20.31
CA ARG A 70 -2.26 0.57 20.02
C ARG A 70 -1.40 1.15 18.91
N MET A 71 -2.02 1.85 17.95
CA MET A 71 -1.31 2.44 16.81
C MET A 71 -0.18 3.44 17.15
N PRO A 72 -0.30 4.32 18.18
CA PRO A 72 0.75 5.27 18.51
C PRO A 72 1.84 4.69 19.42
N ASP A 73 1.92 3.35 19.53
CA ASP A 73 3.03 2.67 20.19
C ASP A 73 4.35 3.10 19.54
N GLU A 74 5.32 3.53 20.35
CA GLU A 74 6.56 4.13 19.84
C GLU A 74 7.38 3.13 19.02
N SER A 75 7.41 1.86 19.43
CA SER A 75 8.08 0.79 18.69
C SER A 75 7.44 0.55 17.32
N LEU A 76 6.11 0.63 17.25
CA LEU A 76 5.36 0.52 15.99
C LEU A 76 5.59 1.73 15.10
N LEU A 77 5.50 2.94 15.65
CA LEU A 77 5.71 4.19 14.91
C LEU A 77 7.14 4.29 14.37
N GLN A 78 8.15 3.86 15.12
CA GLN A 78 9.55 3.87 14.66
C GLN A 78 9.76 2.92 13.47
N ARG A 79 9.10 1.75 13.46
CA ARG A 79 9.09 0.85 12.30
C ARG A 79 8.37 1.46 11.09
N MET A 80 7.28 2.19 11.32
CA MET A 80 6.51 2.83 10.25
C MET A 80 7.18 4.08 9.68
N ALA A 81 7.92 4.85 10.49
CA ALA A 81 8.55 6.13 10.13
C ALA A 81 9.50 6.03 8.92
N HIS A 82 10.15 4.89 8.77
CA HIS A 82 11.10 4.64 7.68
C HIS A 82 10.42 4.17 6.38
N GLY A 83 9.09 4.22 6.29
CA GLY A 83 8.34 3.57 5.21
C GLY A 83 8.40 2.04 5.29
N GLY A 84 8.74 1.50 6.46
CA GLY A 84 8.88 0.08 6.75
C GLY A 84 7.56 -0.70 6.81
N THR A 85 6.51 -0.22 6.13
CA THR A 85 5.32 -1.03 5.84
C THR A 85 5.47 -1.84 4.56
N GLN A 86 6.70 -1.97 4.02
CA GLN A 86 6.97 -3.11 3.16
C GLN A 86 6.80 -4.37 4.00
N ASN A 87 5.60 -4.92 3.98
CA ASN A 87 5.40 -6.32 4.27
C ASN A 87 6.42 -7.07 3.41
N ASN A 88 7.52 -7.53 4.01
CA ASN A 88 8.57 -8.26 3.28
C ASN A 88 7.98 -9.47 2.52
N LYS A 89 6.79 -9.92 2.92
CA LYS A 89 6.06 -11.00 2.27
C LYS A 89 5.30 -10.57 1.01
N GLU A 90 5.15 -9.28 0.70
CA GLU A 90 4.47 -8.82 -0.52
C GLU A 90 5.26 -9.17 -1.77
N SER A 91 6.58 -9.07 -1.74
CA SER A 91 7.43 -9.47 -2.87
C SER A 91 7.32 -10.98 -3.16
N LEU A 92 7.30 -11.81 -2.10
CA LEU A 92 7.09 -13.25 -2.23
C LEU A 92 5.66 -13.57 -2.67
N SER A 93 4.65 -12.92 -2.08
CA SER A 93 3.25 -13.13 -2.42
C SER A 93 2.98 -12.75 -3.89
N ALA A 94 3.52 -11.62 -4.34
CA ALA A 94 3.45 -11.22 -5.75
C ALA A 94 4.11 -12.27 -6.66
N MET A 95 5.25 -12.84 -6.24
CA MET A 95 5.95 -13.89 -6.99
C MET A 95 5.13 -15.19 -7.10
N ILE A 96 4.39 -15.56 -6.05
CA ILE A 96 3.46 -16.69 -6.02
C ILE A 96 2.30 -16.42 -6.98
N TRP A 97 1.64 -15.27 -6.86
CA TRP A 97 0.47 -14.94 -7.69
C TRP A 97 0.81 -14.77 -9.18
N ALA A 98 2.02 -14.33 -9.51
CA ALA A 98 2.49 -14.29 -10.90
C ALA A 98 2.61 -15.68 -11.54
N ARG A 99 2.81 -16.74 -10.73
CA ARG A 99 2.92 -18.13 -11.21
C ARG A 99 1.61 -18.90 -11.11
N CYS A 100 0.80 -18.57 -10.11
CA CYS A 100 -0.54 -19.12 -9.90
C CYS A 100 -1.54 -17.98 -9.85
N PRO A 101 -2.06 -17.52 -11.00
CA PRO A 101 -3.14 -16.55 -11.01
C PRO A 101 -4.33 -17.04 -10.19
N LYS A 102 -5.00 -16.11 -9.49
CA LYS A 102 -6.10 -16.42 -8.56
C LYS A 102 -7.31 -17.10 -9.22
N SER A 103 -7.39 -17.09 -10.56
CA SER A 103 -8.44 -17.76 -11.33
C SER A 103 -8.24 -19.27 -11.51
N PHE A 104 -7.05 -19.82 -11.27
CA PHE A 104 -6.74 -21.24 -11.53
C PHE A 104 -6.24 -21.95 -10.27
N MET A 105 -7.16 -22.35 -9.38
CA MET A 105 -6.86 -22.79 -8.01
C MET A 105 -6.89 -24.31 -7.76
N GLY A 106 -6.14 -25.09 -8.54
CA GLY A 106 -5.88 -26.49 -8.19
C GLY A 106 -4.86 -26.59 -7.04
N LEU A 107 -5.14 -27.36 -5.97
CA LEU A 107 -4.24 -27.50 -4.80
C LEU A 107 -2.80 -27.88 -5.19
N GLY A 108 -2.64 -28.80 -6.14
CA GLY A 108 -1.32 -29.20 -6.65
C GLY A 108 -0.57 -28.06 -7.33
N ARG A 109 -1.27 -27.23 -8.11
CA ARG A 109 -0.69 -26.06 -8.79
C ARG A 109 -0.28 -24.99 -7.79
N VAL A 110 -1.10 -24.76 -6.76
CA VAL A 110 -0.77 -23.82 -5.67
C VAL A 110 0.48 -24.30 -4.94
N LYS A 111 0.53 -25.57 -4.52
CA LYS A 111 1.70 -26.15 -3.84
C LYS A 111 2.97 -26.02 -4.68
N GLY A 112 2.91 -26.39 -5.96
CA GLY A 112 4.06 -26.28 -6.88
C GLY A 112 4.50 -24.83 -7.12
N SER A 113 3.54 -23.91 -7.24
CA SER A 113 3.84 -22.49 -7.46
C SER A 113 4.46 -21.84 -6.23
N VAL A 114 3.97 -22.20 -5.03
CA VAL A 114 4.54 -21.74 -3.76
C VAL A 114 5.95 -22.28 -3.59
N ALA A 115 6.17 -23.59 -3.76
CA ALA A 115 7.49 -24.20 -3.65
C ALA A 115 8.49 -23.54 -4.60
N ARG A 116 8.11 -23.38 -5.89
CA ARG A 116 8.96 -22.72 -6.88
C ARG A 116 9.23 -21.25 -6.59
N ALA A 117 8.24 -20.51 -6.10
CA ALA A 117 8.42 -19.10 -5.74
C ALA A 117 9.39 -18.96 -4.56
N VAL A 118 9.25 -19.77 -3.51
CA VAL A 118 10.14 -19.77 -2.34
C VAL A 118 11.57 -20.15 -2.75
N SER A 119 11.72 -21.21 -3.54
CA SER A 119 13.01 -21.63 -4.10
C SER A 119 13.72 -20.51 -4.85
N ILE A 120 13.03 -19.84 -5.78
CA ILE A 120 13.60 -18.75 -6.58
C ILE A 120 13.87 -17.51 -5.73
N PHE A 121 13.01 -17.22 -4.75
CA PHE A 121 13.19 -16.09 -3.85
C PHE A 121 14.52 -16.22 -3.07
N ASN A 122 14.74 -17.40 -2.48
CA ASN A 122 15.90 -17.68 -1.62
C ASN A 122 17.18 -17.99 -2.41
N ALA A 123 17.12 -18.88 -3.40
CA ALA A 123 18.29 -19.41 -4.10
C ALA A 123 18.41 -18.92 -5.56
N GLY A 124 17.49 -18.08 -6.04
CA GLY A 124 17.51 -17.55 -7.39
C GLY A 124 17.30 -18.62 -8.46
N ALA A 125 17.88 -18.38 -9.64
CA ALA A 125 17.78 -19.29 -10.79
C ALA A 125 18.55 -20.62 -10.59
N ASN A 126 19.45 -20.68 -9.60
CA ASN A 126 20.27 -21.86 -9.32
C ASN A 126 19.45 -23.04 -8.77
N GLU A 127 18.32 -22.77 -8.13
CA GLU A 127 17.48 -23.87 -7.66
C GLU A 127 16.95 -24.74 -8.82
N LEU A 128 16.69 -24.13 -9.98
CA LEU A 128 16.21 -24.86 -11.14
C LEU A 128 17.25 -25.89 -11.61
N ILE A 129 18.54 -25.59 -11.47
CA ILE A 129 19.65 -26.51 -11.78
C ILE A 129 19.58 -27.71 -10.82
N ASN A 130 19.37 -27.46 -9.53
CA ASN A 130 19.24 -28.54 -8.53
C ASN A 130 18.02 -29.44 -8.83
N VAL A 131 16.89 -28.85 -9.23
CA VAL A 131 15.69 -29.60 -9.63
C VAL A 131 15.94 -30.43 -10.89
N MET A 132 16.58 -29.86 -11.92
CA MET A 132 16.93 -30.58 -13.15
C MET A 132 17.87 -31.76 -12.87
N ASN A 133 18.90 -31.55 -12.04
CA ASN A 133 19.82 -32.61 -11.63
C ASN A 133 19.10 -33.75 -10.90
N LYS A 134 18.17 -33.43 -9.98
CA LYS A 134 17.37 -34.45 -9.28
C LYS A 134 16.44 -35.23 -10.21
N MET A 135 15.94 -34.58 -11.27
CA MET A 135 15.14 -35.23 -12.32
C MET A 135 15.98 -35.94 -13.38
N ARG A 136 17.32 -35.99 -13.22
CA ARG A 136 18.26 -36.57 -14.19
C ARG A 136 18.14 -35.95 -15.59
N ILE A 137 17.88 -34.64 -15.62
CA ILE A 137 17.88 -33.84 -16.84
C ILE A 137 19.23 -33.15 -16.95
N ASP A 138 19.96 -33.45 -18.02
CA ASP A 138 21.24 -32.82 -18.28
C ASP A 138 21.07 -31.32 -18.60
N VAL A 139 21.75 -30.49 -17.81
CA VAL A 139 21.66 -29.04 -17.97
C VAL A 139 22.66 -28.60 -19.03
N SER A 140 22.15 -28.15 -20.18
CA SER A 140 23.00 -27.64 -21.25
C SER A 140 23.73 -26.35 -20.85
N TYR A 141 24.87 -26.08 -21.48
CA TYR A 141 25.60 -24.82 -21.34
C TYR A 141 24.72 -23.58 -21.65
N VAL A 142 23.85 -23.69 -22.65
CA VAL A 142 22.91 -22.61 -23.02
C VAL A 142 21.94 -22.32 -21.87
N THR A 143 21.42 -23.37 -21.23
CA THR A 143 20.55 -23.26 -20.06
C THR A 143 21.25 -22.56 -18.91
N LEU A 144 22.49 -22.95 -18.58
CA LEU A 144 23.29 -22.33 -17.53
C LEU A 144 23.51 -20.83 -17.78
N ASN A 145 23.89 -20.45 -19.00
CA ASN A 145 24.08 -19.05 -19.36
C ASN A 145 22.79 -18.23 -19.27
N ASN A 146 21.66 -18.79 -19.68
CA ASN A 146 20.38 -18.13 -19.56
C ASN A 146 19.97 -17.94 -18.09
N LEU A 147 20.17 -18.94 -17.24
CA LEU A 147 19.87 -18.84 -15.81
C LEU A 147 20.75 -17.80 -15.11
N LYS A 148 22.04 -17.74 -15.47
CA LYS A 148 22.95 -16.69 -14.99
C LYS A 148 22.44 -15.29 -15.37
N LYS A 149 22.12 -15.05 -16.65
CA LYS A 149 21.56 -13.78 -17.12
C LYS A 149 20.28 -13.39 -16.39
N VAL A 150 19.39 -14.34 -16.11
CA VAL A 150 18.16 -14.09 -15.35
C VAL A 150 18.47 -13.68 -13.91
N ASN A 151 19.42 -14.34 -13.26
CA ASN A 151 19.81 -14.00 -11.90
C ASN A 151 20.51 -12.62 -11.84
N ASP A 152 21.38 -12.31 -12.79
CA ASP A 152 22.06 -11.01 -12.86
C ASP A 152 21.05 -9.87 -13.05
N LYS A 153 20.08 -10.04 -13.96
CA LYS A 153 18.98 -9.08 -14.14
C LYS A 153 18.17 -8.89 -12.85
N ARG A 154 17.92 -9.96 -12.09
CA ARG A 154 17.20 -9.89 -10.81
C ARG A 154 17.96 -9.03 -9.79
N ILE A 155 19.28 -9.20 -9.69
CA ILE A 155 20.14 -8.44 -8.78
C ILE A 155 20.15 -6.96 -9.20
N ILE A 156 20.41 -6.67 -10.47
CA ILE A 156 20.42 -5.28 -11.00
C ILE A 156 19.08 -4.60 -10.73
N GLN A 157 17.96 -5.30 -10.97
CA GLN A 157 16.63 -4.75 -10.70
C GLN A 157 16.41 -4.48 -9.21
N SER A 158 16.86 -5.37 -8.33
CA SER A 158 16.80 -5.19 -6.88
C SER A 158 17.59 -3.96 -6.43
N ASP A 159 18.83 -3.82 -6.92
CA ASP A 159 19.70 -2.70 -6.57
C ASP A 159 19.12 -1.37 -7.08
N THR A 160 18.70 -1.35 -8.35
CA THR A 160 18.08 -0.17 -8.99
C THR A 160 16.79 0.25 -8.26
N THR A 161 15.93 -0.70 -7.90
CA THR A 161 14.68 -0.40 -7.18
C THR A 161 14.89 0.04 -5.74
N SER A 162 16.03 -0.32 -5.16
CA SER A 162 16.43 0.10 -3.81
C SER A 162 16.97 1.53 -3.77
N GLN A 163 17.44 2.07 -4.90
CA GLN A 163 17.92 3.45 -5.01
C GLN A 163 16.82 4.48 -4.72
N GLU A 164 17.19 5.57 -4.07
CA GLU A 164 16.27 6.63 -3.66
C GLU A 164 15.61 7.32 -4.85
N ASP A 165 16.35 7.57 -5.92
CA ASP A 165 15.84 8.21 -7.14
C ASP A 165 14.75 7.37 -7.81
N TYR A 166 14.93 6.05 -7.84
CA TYR A 166 13.92 5.14 -8.35
C TYR A 166 12.66 5.17 -7.48
N ARG A 167 12.82 5.20 -6.14
CA ARG A 167 11.69 5.31 -5.20
C ARG A 167 10.93 6.63 -5.40
N LYS A 168 11.62 7.76 -5.58
CA LYS A 168 11.03 9.07 -5.87
C LYS A 168 10.25 9.04 -7.18
N ARG A 169 10.90 8.58 -8.27
CA ARG A 169 10.25 8.42 -9.58
C ARG A 169 9.00 7.54 -9.51
N ARG A 170 9.06 6.43 -8.76
CA ARG A 170 7.92 5.52 -8.57
C ARG A 170 6.74 6.22 -7.90
N LYS A 171 6.99 7.04 -6.87
CA LYS A 171 5.95 7.84 -6.21
C LYS A 171 5.31 8.82 -7.18
N THR A 172 6.12 9.56 -7.95
CA THR A 172 5.62 10.50 -8.96
C THR A 172 4.73 9.83 -10.00
N VAL A 173 5.17 8.69 -10.56
CA VAL A 173 4.37 7.93 -11.54
C VAL A 173 3.07 7.39 -10.92
N SER A 174 3.10 7.00 -9.65
CA SER A 174 1.90 6.54 -8.96
C SER A 174 0.88 7.67 -8.76
N LEU A 175 1.35 8.87 -8.41
CA LEU A 175 0.50 10.05 -8.24
C LEU A 175 -0.14 10.45 -9.57
N THR A 176 0.64 10.54 -10.65
CA THR A 176 0.10 10.91 -11.96
C THR A 176 -0.89 9.88 -12.50
N ARG A 177 -0.70 8.59 -12.21
CA ARG A 177 -1.72 7.57 -12.53
C ARG A 177 -3.00 7.75 -11.72
N PHE A 178 -2.87 8.04 -10.42
CA PHE A 178 -4.03 8.29 -9.57
C PHE A 178 -4.81 9.50 -10.05
N GLU A 179 -4.14 10.61 -10.37
CA GLU A 179 -4.74 11.81 -10.95
C GLU A 179 -5.51 11.50 -12.22
N LYS A 180 -4.91 10.75 -13.16
CA LYS A 180 -5.60 10.34 -14.40
C LYS A 180 -6.85 9.50 -14.13
N VAL A 181 -6.79 8.56 -13.20
CA VAL A 181 -7.97 7.74 -12.85
C VAL A 181 -9.06 8.63 -12.23
N GLN A 182 -8.71 9.62 -11.42
CA GLN A 182 -9.68 10.57 -10.87
C GLN A 182 -10.29 11.46 -11.96
N GLU A 183 -9.48 11.92 -12.93
CA GLU A 183 -9.98 12.66 -14.09
C GLU A 183 -10.91 11.82 -14.97
N GLU A 184 -10.60 10.54 -15.19
CA GLU A 184 -11.46 9.61 -15.93
C GLU A 184 -12.79 9.37 -15.19
N LEU A 185 -12.74 9.13 -13.88
CA LEU A 185 -13.95 9.00 -13.05
C LEU A 185 -14.79 10.28 -13.03
N ALA A 186 -14.16 11.45 -13.08
CA ALA A 186 -14.87 12.73 -13.16
C ALA A 186 -15.55 12.94 -14.53
N LYS A 187 -14.99 12.39 -15.62
CA LYS A 187 -15.56 12.45 -16.97
C LYS A 187 -16.70 11.44 -17.17
N ASP A 188 -16.55 10.24 -16.62
CA ASP A 188 -17.52 9.15 -16.81
C ASP A 188 -18.79 9.32 -15.96
N GLY A 189 -18.75 10.15 -14.92
CA GLY A 189 -19.88 10.33 -14.00
C GLY A 189 -20.15 9.08 -13.15
N ASN A 190 -21.20 9.10 -12.34
CA ASN A 190 -21.51 8.02 -11.39
C ASN A 190 -22.19 6.84 -12.09
N VAL A 191 -21.46 6.08 -12.91
CA VAL A 191 -21.99 4.95 -13.70
C VAL A 191 -22.31 3.72 -12.82
N TYR A 192 -21.80 3.68 -11.58
CA TYR A 192 -22.00 2.57 -10.65
C TYR A 192 -22.76 3.01 -9.39
N GLY A 193 -24.01 3.43 -9.57
CA GLY A 193 -25.00 3.51 -8.49
C GLY A 193 -25.81 2.20 -8.42
N ALA A 194 -26.11 1.72 -7.20
CA ALA A 194 -27.04 0.61 -7.03
C ALA A 194 -28.42 1.00 -7.60
N GLY A 195 -28.86 0.31 -8.66
CA GLY A 195 -30.13 0.58 -9.34
C GLY A 195 -30.05 1.43 -10.61
N ALA A 196 -28.87 1.66 -11.18
CA ALA A 196 -28.76 2.35 -12.48
C ALA A 196 -29.12 1.42 -13.66
N HIS A 197 -30.38 1.49 -14.08
CA HIS A 197 -30.88 1.29 -15.45
C HIS A 197 -31.90 2.39 -15.75
#